data_AF-C3X913-F1
#
_entry.id   AF-C3X913-F1
#
_cell.length_a   1.000
_cell.length_b   1.000
_cell.length_c   1.000
_cell.angle_alpha   90.00
_cell.angle_beta   90.00
_cell.angle_gamma   90.00
#
_symmetry.space_group_name_H-M   'P 1'
#
loop_
_entity.id
_entity.type
_entity.pdbx_description
1 polymer ?
#
loop_
_entity_poly.entity_id
_entity_poly.type
_entity_poly.pdbx_seq_one_letter_code
_entity_poly.pdbx_strand_id
1 'polypeptide(L)'
;MKIVYHFDENGAYCGASEACRSPLEDDVYLIPAMATDVMPPATGKNECPVWENGKWTVKPDFRGKVYWLDDGSECKIDQIGETVPSNGLSQRPEMATTKKGGFFSRLFKQAK
;
A
#
# COMPACT_ATOMS: atom_id res chain seq x y z
N MET A 1 -29.69 -7.00 -17.31
CA MET A 1 -28.49 -6.16 -17.10
C MET A 1 -27.54 -6.96 -16.24
N LYS A 2 -26.28 -7.08 -16.64
CA LYS A 2 -25.24 -7.86 -15.94
C LYS A 2 -24.06 -6.92 -15.71
N ILE A 3 -23.56 -6.86 -14.49
CA ILE A 3 -22.36 -6.11 -14.14
C ILE A 3 -21.18 -7.08 -14.06
N VAL A 4 -20.04 -6.65 -14.56
CA VAL A 4 -18.75 -7.32 -14.39
C VAL A 4 -17.79 -6.40 -13.64
N TYR A 5 -16.92 -7.03 -12.88
CA TYR A 5 -15.95 -6.39 -12.00
C TYR A 5 -14.57 -6.72 -12.53
N HIS A 6 -13.83 -5.67 -12.91
CA HIS A 6 -12.53 -5.78 -13.55
C HIS A 6 -11.43 -5.82 -12.53
N PHE A 7 -10.34 -6.48 -12.87
CA PHE A 7 -9.11 -6.50 -12.11
C PHE A 7 -7.88 -6.33 -13.01
N ASP A 8 -6.75 -5.87 -12.46
CA ASP A 8 -5.48 -5.71 -13.17
C ASP A 8 -4.67 -7.02 -13.25
N GLU A 9 -3.45 -6.98 -13.80
CA GLU A 9 -2.61 -8.17 -13.94
C GLU A 9 -2.19 -8.79 -12.59
N ASN A 10 -2.30 -8.04 -11.50
CA ASN A 10 -2.04 -8.49 -10.14
C ASN A 10 -3.33 -8.95 -9.43
N GLY A 11 -4.47 -8.94 -10.13
CA GLY A 11 -5.79 -9.26 -9.61
C GLY A 11 -6.44 -8.12 -8.83
N ALA A 12 -5.84 -6.93 -8.74
CA ALA A 12 -6.39 -5.82 -7.97
C ALA A 12 -7.66 -5.29 -8.61
N TYR A 13 -8.72 -5.04 -7.82
CA TYR A 13 -9.95 -4.47 -8.34
C TYR A 13 -9.73 -3.09 -9.00
N CYS A 14 -10.23 -2.92 -10.23
CA CYS A 14 -10.06 -1.69 -11.02
C CYS A 14 -11.37 -0.94 -11.32
N GLY A 15 -12.53 -1.54 -11.05
CA GLY A 15 -13.82 -0.93 -11.32
C GLY A 15 -14.86 -1.92 -11.84
N ALA A 16 -16.05 -1.40 -12.13
CA ALA A 16 -17.16 -2.19 -12.66
C ALA A 16 -17.69 -1.57 -13.94
N SER A 17 -18.23 -2.41 -14.83
CA SER A 17 -18.95 -1.97 -16.02
C SER A 17 -20.13 -2.88 -16.32
N GLU A 18 -21.06 -2.41 -17.13
CA GLU A 18 -22.05 -3.29 -17.74
C GLU A 18 -21.36 -4.27 -18.70
N ALA A 19 -21.81 -5.51 -18.70
CA ALA A 19 -21.36 -6.53 -19.62
C ALA A 19 -22.11 -6.41 -20.96
N CYS A 20 -21.38 -6.59 -22.05
CA CYS A 20 -21.98 -6.68 -23.38
C CYS A 20 -22.79 -7.98 -23.51
N ARG A 21 -23.98 -7.91 -24.11
CA ARG A 21 -24.71 -9.12 -24.54
C ARG A 21 -23.93 -9.80 -25.68
N SER A 22 -23.98 -11.12 -25.72
CA SER A 22 -23.46 -11.89 -26.84
C SER A 22 -24.26 -11.57 -28.11
N PRO A 23 -23.60 -11.32 -29.25
CA PRO A 23 -24.30 -11.18 -30.53
C PRO A 23 -24.69 -12.53 -31.14
N LEU A 24 -24.23 -13.65 -30.58
CA LEU A 24 -24.42 -15.00 -31.12
C LEU A 24 -25.43 -15.84 -30.32
N GLU A 25 -25.59 -15.55 -29.04
CA GLU A 25 -26.37 -16.35 -28.10
C GLU A 25 -27.31 -15.45 -27.32
N ASP A 26 -28.61 -15.78 -27.36
CA ASP A 26 -29.61 -15.05 -26.59
C ASP A 26 -29.36 -15.20 -25.09
N ASP A 27 -29.51 -14.10 -24.36
CA ASP A 27 -29.34 -13.99 -22.90
C ASP A 27 -27.97 -14.40 -22.34
N VAL A 28 -26.95 -14.54 -23.18
CA VAL A 28 -25.55 -14.69 -22.77
C VAL A 28 -24.87 -13.33 -22.70
N TYR A 29 -24.01 -13.14 -21.69
CA TYR A 29 -23.21 -11.93 -21.50
C TYR A 29 -21.72 -12.26 -21.61
N LEU A 30 -20.97 -11.41 -22.30
CA LEU A 30 -19.53 -11.56 -22.50
C LEU A 30 -18.78 -11.05 -21.26
N ILE A 31 -17.94 -11.90 -20.68
CA ILE A 31 -17.05 -11.56 -19.57
C ILE A 31 -15.61 -11.52 -20.10
N PRO A 32 -14.93 -10.37 -20.05
CA PRO A 32 -13.51 -10.27 -20.40
C PRO A 32 -12.61 -11.16 -19.54
N ALA A 33 -11.41 -11.48 -20.04
CA ALA A 33 -10.46 -12.35 -19.34
C ALA A 33 -10.05 -11.84 -17.95
N MET A 34 -10.04 -10.52 -17.74
CA MET A 34 -9.65 -9.87 -16.48
C MET A 34 -10.86 -9.25 -15.78
N ALA A 35 -11.97 -9.98 -15.82
CA ALA A 35 -13.20 -9.59 -15.15
C ALA A 35 -13.92 -10.82 -14.59
N THR A 36 -14.76 -10.58 -13.60
CA THR A 36 -15.63 -11.59 -12.98
C THR A 36 -17.02 -10.99 -12.78
N ASP A 37 -18.05 -11.82 -12.77
CA ASP A 37 -19.40 -11.40 -12.38
C ASP A 37 -19.65 -11.50 -10.87
N VAL A 38 -18.66 -11.96 -10.12
CA VAL A 38 -18.68 -11.98 -8.66
C VAL A 38 -18.37 -10.58 -8.13
N MET A 39 -19.29 -10.01 -7.37
CA MET A 39 -19.11 -8.69 -6.75
C MET A 39 -17.96 -8.71 -5.73
N PRO A 40 -17.04 -7.72 -5.75
CA PRO A 40 -16.00 -7.61 -4.74
C PRO A 40 -16.62 -7.28 -3.38
N PRO A 41 -16.00 -7.74 -2.27
CA PRO A 41 -16.40 -7.35 -0.93
C PRO A 41 -16.17 -5.85 -0.71
N ALA A 42 -16.96 -5.26 0.20
CA ALA A 42 -16.66 -3.92 0.70
C ALA A 42 -15.33 -3.93 1.48
N THR A 43 -14.55 -2.87 1.33
CA THR A 43 -13.25 -2.72 1.99
C THR A 43 -13.20 -1.49 2.89
N GLY A 44 -12.28 -1.50 3.85
CA GLY A 44 -11.94 -0.36 4.67
C GLY A 44 -10.88 0.54 4.04
N LYS A 45 -10.34 1.45 4.86
CA LYS A 45 -9.23 2.32 4.46
C LYS A 45 -7.94 1.49 4.30
N ASN A 46 -7.20 1.74 3.22
CA ASN A 46 -5.96 1.03 2.88
C ASN A 46 -6.17 -0.49 2.69
N GLU A 47 -7.28 -0.87 2.08
CA GLU A 47 -7.60 -2.24 1.73
C GLU A 47 -8.11 -2.29 0.29
N CYS A 48 -7.73 -3.35 -0.43
CA CYS A 48 -8.13 -3.58 -1.81
C CYS A 48 -8.59 -5.03 -2.00
N PRO A 49 -9.71 -5.29 -2.70
CA PRO A 49 -10.05 -6.62 -3.16
C PRO A 49 -9.07 -7.08 -4.24
N VAL A 50 -8.53 -8.29 -4.09
CA VAL A 50 -7.65 -8.96 -5.06
C VAL A 50 -8.28 -10.27 -5.51
N TRP A 51 -8.46 -10.43 -6.82
CA TRP A 51 -8.95 -11.64 -7.44
C TRP A 51 -7.84 -12.68 -7.52
N GLU A 52 -7.93 -13.73 -6.71
CA GLU A 52 -6.96 -14.82 -6.68
C GLU A 52 -7.67 -16.15 -6.42
N ASN A 53 -7.22 -17.21 -7.07
CA ASN A 53 -7.77 -18.56 -6.87
C ASN A 53 -9.31 -18.62 -7.05
N GLY A 54 -9.85 -17.84 -8.00
CA GLY A 54 -11.27 -17.82 -8.33
C GLY A 54 -12.18 -17.12 -7.32
N LYS A 55 -11.63 -16.29 -6.42
CA LYS A 55 -12.41 -15.51 -5.46
C LYS A 55 -11.73 -14.17 -5.14
N TRP A 56 -12.50 -13.24 -4.57
CA TRP A 56 -11.96 -12.03 -3.99
C TRP A 56 -11.36 -12.29 -2.61
N THR A 57 -10.11 -11.88 -2.40
CA THR A 57 -9.45 -11.78 -1.11
C THR A 57 -9.17 -10.32 -0.80
N VAL A 58 -9.56 -9.83 0.38
CA VAL A 58 -9.19 -8.46 0.81
C VAL A 58 -7.74 -8.47 1.28
N LYS A 59 -6.92 -7.57 0.74
CA LYS A 59 -5.52 -7.39 1.12
C LYS A 59 -5.24 -5.95 1.57
N PRO A 60 -4.25 -5.74 2.44
CA PRO A 60 -3.71 -4.41 2.71
C PRO A 60 -3.28 -3.72 1.40
N ASP A 61 -3.64 -2.46 1.23
CA ASP A 61 -3.19 -1.63 0.13
C ASP A 61 -2.65 -0.31 0.68
N PHE A 62 -1.36 -0.29 0.96
CA PHE A 62 -0.62 0.88 1.40
C PHE A 62 0.26 1.45 0.28
N ARG A 63 -0.04 1.15 -0.99
CA ARG A 63 0.76 1.65 -2.11
C ARG A 63 0.87 3.17 -2.07
N GLY A 64 2.07 3.68 -2.31
CA GLY A 64 2.42 5.10 -2.19
C GLY A 64 2.74 5.58 -0.78
N LYS A 65 2.54 4.75 0.27
CA LYS A 65 2.94 5.08 1.63
C LYS A 65 4.46 5.09 1.73
N VAL A 66 5.01 6.22 2.20
CA VAL A 66 6.43 6.39 2.49
C VAL A 66 6.70 6.07 3.97
N TYR A 67 7.81 5.38 4.23
CA TYR A 67 8.36 5.13 5.57
C TYR A 67 9.90 5.25 5.53
N TRP A 68 10.50 5.34 6.70
CA TRP A 68 11.95 5.46 6.85
C TRP A 68 12.51 4.28 7.64
N LEU A 69 13.75 3.89 7.36
CA LEU A 69 14.52 2.95 8.16
C LEU A 69 15.38 3.69 9.18
N ASP A 70 15.92 2.95 10.15
CA ASP A 70 16.79 3.42 11.22
C ASP A 70 18.12 4.01 10.72
N ASP A 71 18.62 3.52 9.59
CA ASP A 71 19.77 4.07 8.87
C ASP A 71 19.48 5.42 8.15
N GLY A 72 18.21 5.86 8.15
CA GLY A 72 17.77 7.06 7.47
C GLY A 72 17.43 6.88 5.99
N SER A 73 17.34 5.64 5.50
CA SER A 73 16.87 5.31 4.16
C SER A 73 15.36 5.54 4.03
N GLU A 74 14.93 6.15 2.92
CA GLU A 74 13.51 6.31 2.58
C GLU A 74 13.03 5.12 1.75
N CYS A 75 11.85 4.59 2.07
CA CYS A 75 11.21 3.50 1.34
C CYS A 75 9.75 3.86 1.04
N LYS A 76 9.21 3.27 -0.03
CA LYS A 76 7.81 3.46 -0.44
C LYS A 76 7.21 2.12 -0.79
N ILE A 77 6.02 1.84 -0.26
CA ILE A 77 5.26 0.63 -0.58
C ILE A 77 4.74 0.75 -2.02
N ASP A 78 4.98 -0.25 -2.85
CA ASP A 78 4.54 -0.28 -4.25
C ASP A 78 3.68 -1.51 -4.59
N GLN A 79 3.66 -2.54 -3.74
CA GLN A 79 2.84 -3.73 -3.94
C GLN A 79 1.62 -3.80 -3.01
N ILE A 80 0.56 -4.44 -3.49
CA ILE A 80 -0.60 -4.80 -2.66
C ILE A 80 -0.22 -5.97 -1.76
N GLY A 81 -0.68 -5.94 -0.52
CA GLY A 81 -0.36 -6.92 0.52
C GLY A 81 0.84 -6.52 1.37
N GLU A 82 1.64 -5.55 0.91
CA GLU A 82 2.73 -4.99 1.71
C GLU A 82 2.22 -3.99 2.74
N THR A 83 2.88 -3.97 3.89
CA THR A 83 2.65 -3.03 4.98
C THR A 83 3.98 -2.44 5.43
N VAL A 84 3.93 -1.32 6.16
CA VAL A 84 5.12 -0.77 6.80
C VAL A 84 5.73 -1.85 7.71
N PRO A 85 7.02 -2.20 7.55
CA PRO A 85 7.64 -3.22 8.39
C PRO A 85 7.74 -2.74 9.84
N SER A 86 8.01 -3.65 10.78
CA SER A 86 8.05 -3.32 12.22
C SER A 86 9.13 -2.31 12.59
N ASN A 87 10.22 -2.20 11.82
CA ASN A 87 11.27 -1.19 11.97
C ASN A 87 11.01 0.07 11.14
N GLY A 88 9.89 0.15 10.43
CA GLY A 88 9.53 1.30 9.61
C GLY A 88 9.06 2.49 10.46
N LEU A 89 9.70 3.63 10.26
CA LEU A 89 9.42 4.88 10.94
C LEU A 89 8.53 5.78 10.07
N SER A 90 7.61 6.52 10.70
CA SER A 90 6.74 7.46 10.00
C SER A 90 7.45 8.74 9.52
N GLN A 91 8.65 9.00 10.03
CA GLN A 91 9.46 10.18 9.75
C GLN A 91 10.94 9.78 9.73
N ARG A 92 11.75 10.57 9.02
CA ARG A 92 13.20 10.38 8.95
C ARG A 92 13.82 10.45 10.36
N PRO A 93 14.63 9.48 10.79
CA PRO A 93 15.32 9.57 12.06
C PRO A 93 16.29 10.74 12.07
N GLU A 94 16.32 11.48 13.18
CA GLU A 94 17.37 12.45 13.44
C GLU A 94 18.66 11.67 13.71
N MET A 95 19.56 11.60 12.73
CA MET A 95 20.90 11.07 12.99
C MET A 95 21.51 11.87 14.13
N ALA A 96 21.83 11.19 15.24
CA ALA A 96 22.45 11.80 16.40
C ALA A 96 23.71 12.54 15.95
N THR A 97 23.60 13.86 15.78
CA THR A 97 24.76 14.72 15.68
C THR A 97 25.40 14.66 17.06
N THR A 98 26.44 13.85 17.19
CA THR A 98 27.33 13.85 18.34
C THR A 98 27.86 15.26 18.52
N LYS A 99 27.17 16.09 19.32
CA LYS A 99 27.77 17.26 19.92
C LYS A 99 28.88 16.72 20.82
N LYS A 100 30.11 16.67 20.30
CA LYS A 100 31.31 16.50 21.14
C LYS A 100 31.24 17.60 22.19
N GLY A 101 30.87 17.23 23.41
CA GLY A 101 30.88 18.11 24.56
C GLY A 101 32.29 18.65 24.73
N GLY A 102 32.48 19.94 24.41
CA GLY A 102 33.67 20.67 24.79
C GLY A 102 33.64 20.85 26.30
N PHE A 103 34.29 19.94 27.04
CA PHE A 103 34.67 20.14 28.43
C PHE A 103 35.72 21.27 28.47
N PHE A 104 35.29 22.52 28.58
CA PHE A 104 36.17 23.60 29.02
C PHE A 104 36.03 23.76 30.53
N SER A 105 36.90 23.07 31.26
CA SER A 105 37.19 23.39 32.65
C SER A 105 37.80 24.79 32.72
N ARG A 106 37.09 25.76 33.32
CA ARG A 106 37.72 26.98 33.84
C ARG A 106 37.61 26.98 35.36
N LEU A 107 38.70 26.51 35.97
CA LEU A 107 38.99 26.74 37.38
C LEU A 107 39.43 28.21 37.52
N PHE A 108 38.49 29.11 37.82
CA PHE A 108 38.86 30.44 38.31
C PHE A 108 39.05 30.36 39.82
N LYS A 109 40.30 30.21 40.24
CA LYS A 109 40.68 30.48 41.63
C LYS A 109 41.02 31.96 41.73
N GLN A 110 40.12 32.73 42.34
CA GLN A 110 40.37 34.09 42.77
C GLN A 110 40.86 34.04 44.21
N ALA A 111 42.05 34.56 44.48
CA ALA A 111 42.48 34.89 45.82
C ALA A 111 43.40 36.12 45.78
N LYS A 112 42.96 37.11 46.57
CA LYS A 112 43.58 38.34 47.08
C LYS A 112 45.04 38.63 46.73
#